data_AF-A0A2N0BGA9-F1
#
_entry.id   AF-A0A2N0BGA9-F1
#
_cell.length_a   1.000
_cell.length_b   1.000
_cell.length_c   1.000
_cell.angle_alpha   90.00
_cell.angle_beta   90.00
_cell.angle_gamma   90.00
#
_symmetry.space_group_name_H-M   'P 1'
#
loop_
_entity.id
_entity.type
_entity.pdbx_description
1 polymer ?
#
loop_
_entity_poly.entity_id
_entity_poly.type
_entity_poly.pdbx_seq_one_letter_code
_entity_poly.pdbx_strand_id
1 'polypeptide(L)'
;MAESKSKISFEEALLELEQIAEKLERQDFSLEESLKAYERGMELKKICQGILDSAEGKIEALTKDETKKTVKTGFKGEAKSETKSSATSSKSLEEEDLF
;
A
#
# COMPACT_ATOMS: atom_id res chain seq x y z
N MET A 1 -12.36 -31.25 -5.21
CA MET A 1 -11.21 -30.90 -4.36
C MET A 1 -10.96 -29.42 -4.57
N ALA A 2 -11.09 -28.60 -3.53
CA ALA A 2 -10.88 -27.16 -3.63
C ALA A 2 -9.41 -26.87 -3.37
N GLU A 3 -8.70 -26.46 -4.40
CA GLU A 3 -7.28 -26.15 -4.39
C GLU A 3 -7.04 -24.96 -3.45
N SER A 4 -6.35 -25.22 -2.35
CA SER A 4 -5.87 -24.22 -1.41
C SER A 4 -4.81 -23.38 -2.12
N LYS A 5 -5.25 -22.27 -2.72
CA LYS A 5 -4.40 -21.21 -3.27
C LYS A 5 -3.50 -20.73 -2.13
N SER A 6 -2.28 -21.25 -2.09
CA SER A 6 -1.28 -20.98 -1.06
C SER A 6 -1.01 -19.48 -1.02
N LYS A 7 -1.58 -18.80 -0.02
CA LYS A 7 -1.20 -17.42 0.30
C LYS A 7 0.25 -17.48 0.80
N ILE A 8 1.18 -17.12 -0.07
CA ILE A 8 2.57 -16.85 0.31
C ILE A 8 2.59 -15.80 1.42
N SER A 9 3.46 -15.98 2.42
CA SER A 9 3.65 -14.99 3.48
C SER A 9 4.43 -13.78 2.96
N PHE A 10 4.43 -12.68 3.72
CA PHE A 10 5.20 -11.48 3.37
C PHE A 10 6.70 -11.79 3.25
N GLU A 11 7.27 -12.46 4.25
CA GLU A 11 8.69 -12.83 4.28
C GLU A 11 9.08 -13.70 3.09
N GLU A 12 8.25 -14.68 2.74
CA GLU A 12 8.50 -15.55 1.58
C GLU A 12 8.41 -14.77 0.26
N ALA A 13 7.42 -13.88 0.12
CA ALA A 13 7.27 -13.07 -1.08
C ALA A 13 8.41 -12.07 -1.25
N LEU A 14 8.90 -11.50 -0.14
CA LEU A 14 10.05 -10.61 -0.13
C LEU A 14 11.34 -11.35 -0.49
N LEU A 15 11.58 -12.52 0.11
CA LEU A 15 12.73 -13.36 -0.18
C LEU A 15 12.78 -13.77 -1.65
N GLU A 16 11.64 -14.16 -2.23
CA GLU A 16 11.57 -14.52 -3.65
C GLU A 16 11.85 -13.30 -4.55
N LEU A 17 11.38 -12.11 -4.17
CA LEU A 17 11.64 -10.87 -4.90
C LEU A 17 13.13 -10.49 -4.88
N GLU A 18 13.80 -10.64 -3.73
CA GLU A 18 15.25 -10.44 -3.60
C GLU A 18 16.04 -11.41 -4.47
N GLN A 19 15.65 -12.69 -4.49
CA GLN A 19 16.28 -13.69 -5.36
C GLN A 19 16.09 -13.36 -6.84
N ILE A 20 14.94 -12.82 -7.23
CA ILE A 20 14.69 -12.38 -8.61
C ILE A 20 15.56 -11.17 -8.95
N ALA A 21 15.71 -10.21 -8.04
CA ALA A 21 16.58 -9.07 -8.23
C ALA A 21 18.05 -9.50 -8.40
N GLU A 22 18.54 -10.37 -7.52
CA GLU A 22 19.90 -10.92 -7.59
C GLU A 22 20.13 -11.71 -8.89
N LYS A 23 19.11 -12.44 -9.35
CA LYS A 23 19.13 -13.13 -10.64
C LYS A 23 19.28 -12.12 -11.78
N LEU A 24 18.43 -11.10 -11.85
CA LEU A 24 18.46 -10.09 -12.91
C LEU A 24 19.77 -9.28 -12.98
N GLU A 25 20.53 -9.20 -11.90
CA GLU A 25 21.86 -8.55 -11.88
C GLU A 25 22.97 -9.39 -12.55
N ARG A 26 22.77 -10.70 -12.70
CA ARG A 26 23.74 -11.58 -13.37
C ARG A 26 23.62 -11.40 -14.88
N GLN A 27 24.74 -11.29 -15.60
CA GLN A 27 24.77 -11.00 -17.04
C GLN A 27 24.39 -12.18 -17.95
N ASP A 28 23.99 -13.34 -17.39
CA ASP A 28 23.72 -14.58 -18.12
C ASP A 28 22.21 -14.84 -18.38
N PHE A 29 21.38 -13.81 -18.45
CA PHE A 29 19.94 -13.97 -18.68
C PHE A 29 19.57 -13.83 -20.15
N SER A 30 18.80 -14.79 -20.67
CA SER A 30 18.11 -14.60 -21.94
C SER A 30 16.98 -13.57 -21.79
N LEU A 31 16.61 -12.91 -22.89
CA LEU A 31 15.52 -11.94 -22.91
C LEU A 31 14.22 -12.51 -22.35
N GLU A 32 13.91 -13.77 -22.65
CA GLU A 32 12.69 -14.43 -22.19
C GLU A 32 12.71 -14.68 -20.68
N GLU A 33 13.87 -15.05 -20.13
CA GLU A 33 14.03 -15.21 -18.68
C GLU A 33 13.93 -13.87 -17.95
N SER A 34 14.50 -12.80 -18.51
CA SER A 34 14.38 -11.44 -17.98
C SER A 34 12.92 -10.99 -17.93
N LEU A 35 12.13 -11.29 -18.96
CA LEU A 35 10.70 -10.97 -18.98
C LEU A 35 9.92 -11.76 -17.93
N LYS A 36 10.17 -13.07 -17.80
CA LYS A 36 9.53 -13.92 -16.78
C LYS A 36 9.87 -13.47 -15.36
N ALA A 37 11.15 -13.16 -15.11
CA ALA A 37 11.62 -12.64 -13.84
C ALA A 37 10.95 -11.31 -13.49
N TYR A 38 10.83 -10.40 -14.46
CA TYR A 38 10.15 -9.12 -14.27
C TYR A 38 8.66 -9.29 -13.96
N GLU A 39 7.94 -10.12 -14.71
CA GLU A 39 6.51 -10.40 -14.48
C GLU A 39 6.28 -10.97 -13.08
N ARG A 40 7.11 -11.93 -12.68
CA ARG A 40 7.04 -12.53 -11.35
C ARG A 40 7.36 -11.51 -10.26
N GLY A 41 8.39 -10.68 -10.43
CA GLY A 41 8.73 -9.61 -9.51
C GLY A 41 7.58 -8.60 -9.32
N MET A 42 6.88 -8.26 -10.41
CA MET A 42 5.70 -7.40 -10.36
C MET A 42 4.51 -8.03 -9.61
N GLU A 43 4.32 -9.34 -9.73
CA GLU A 43 3.32 -10.07 -8.95
C GLU A 43 3.66 -10.08 -7.47
N LEU A 44 4.90 -10.40 -7.10
CA LEU A 44 5.38 -10.39 -5.72
C LEU A 44 5.27 -9.01 -5.09
N LYS A 45 5.64 -7.94 -5.81
CA LYS A 45 5.45 -6.57 -5.36
C LYS A 45 3.99 -6.28 -4.98
N LYS A 46 3.04 -6.69 -5.82
CA LYS A 46 1.60 -6.50 -5.55
C LYS A 46 1.15 -7.28 -4.32
N ILE A 47 1.68 -8.50 -4.13
CA ILE A 47 1.39 -9.31 -2.95
C ILE A 47 1.92 -8.62 -1.69
N CYS A 48 3.18 -8.20 -1.68
CA CYS A 48 3.78 -7.50 -0.55
C CYS A 48 2.99 -6.24 -0.19
N GLN A 49 2.65 -5.42 -1.18
CA GLN A 49 1.84 -4.22 -0.97
C GLN A 49 0.48 -4.56 -0.36
N GLY A 50 -0.24 -5.54 -0.90
CA GLY A 50 -1.55 -5.93 -0.37
C GLY A 50 -1.50 -6.47 1.07
N ILE A 51 -0.41 -7.12 1.46
CA ILE A 51 -0.20 -7.56 2.85
C ILE A 51 0.04 -6.36 3.76
N LEU A 52 0.88 -5.41 3.34
CA LEU A 52 1.15 -4.18 4.10
C LEU A 52 -0.10 -3.33 4.25
N ASP A 53 -0.86 -3.10 3.18
CA ASP A 53 -2.12 -2.36 3.21
C ASP A 53 -3.13 -3.01 4.19
N SER A 54 -3.19 -4.35 4.18
CA SER A 54 -4.04 -5.09 5.11
C SER A 54 -3.59 -4.98 6.57
N ALA A 55 -2.28 -4.91 6.81
CA ALA A 55 -1.71 -4.72 8.15
C ALA A 55 -1.97 -3.30 8.65
N GLU A 56 -1.75 -2.28 7.81
CA GLU A 56 -2.03 -0.88 8.10
C GLU A 56 -3.50 -0.66 8.45
N GLY A 57 -4.43 -1.19 7.64
CA GLY A 57 -5.86 -1.09 7.93
C GLY A 57 -6.26 -1.72 9.26
N LYS A 58 -5.61 -2.81 9.69
CA LYS A 58 -5.84 -3.40 11.01
C LYS A 58 -5.32 -2.51 12.14
N ILE A 59 -4.14 -1.92 11.98
CA ILE A 59 -3.55 -0.99 12.96
C ILE A 59 -4.45 0.25 13.10
N GLU A 60 -4.92 0.81 11.99
CA GLU A 60 -5.84 1.94 12.02
C GLU A 60 -7.15 1.61 12.75
N ALA A 61 -7.74 0.43 12.48
CA ALA A 61 -8.97 0.00 13.12
C ALA A 61 -8.81 -0.16 14.64
N LEU A 62 -7.69 -0.74 15.08
CA LEU A 62 -7.37 -0.89 16.50
C LEU A 62 -7.17 0.48 17.19
N THR A 63 -6.44 1.39 16.54
CA THR A 63 -6.18 2.74 17.06
C THR A 63 -7.48 3.56 17.17
N LYS A 64 -8.38 3.44 16.19
CA LYS A 64 -9.71 4.07 16.19
C LYS A 64 -10.63 3.48 17.27
N ASP A 65 -10.48 2.21 17.62
CA ASP A 65 -11.27 1.58 18.70
C ASP A 65 -10.77 2.02 20.09
N GLU A 66 -9.44 2.09 20.28
CA GLU A 66 -8.85 2.57 21.54
C GLU A 66 -9.23 4.03 21.85
N THR A 67 -9.24 4.90 20.85
CA THR A 67 -9.69 6.30 20.99
C THR A 67 -11.19 6.42 21.27
N LYS A 68 -12.00 5.45 20.85
CA LYS A 68 -13.45 5.41 21.13
C LYS A 68 -13.78 4.86 22.52
N LYS A 69 -12.82 4.23 23.20
CA LYS A 69 -12.98 3.64 24.54
C LYS A 69 -12.75 4.63 25.69
N THR A 70 -12.12 5.78 25.43
CA THR A 70 -11.88 6.84 26.43
C THR A 70 -12.90 7.99 26.44
N VAL A 71 -13.93 7.96 25.58
CA VAL A 71 -14.94 9.05 25.47
C VAL A 71 -16.33 8.66 26.03
N LYS A 72 -16.49 7.50 26.68
CA LYS A 72 -17.80 7.05 27.22
C LYS A 72 -18.11 7.43 28.67
N THR A 73 -17.45 8.44 29.24
CA THR A 73 -17.93 9.07 30.48
C THR A 73 -17.72 10.59 30.41
N GLY A 74 -18.73 11.34 29.95
CA GLY A 74 -18.66 12.80 30.01
C GLY A 74 -19.69 13.56 29.19
N PHE A 75 -20.91 13.63 29.72
CA PHE A 75 -21.79 14.81 29.66
C PHE A 75 -22.46 15.23 28.32
N LYS A 76 -23.78 15.34 28.44
CA LYS A 76 -24.80 15.87 27.52
C LYS A 76 -24.50 17.28 26.99
N GLY A 77 -24.77 17.54 25.71
CA GLY A 77 -24.89 18.89 25.14
C GLY A 77 -25.38 18.88 23.68
N GLU A 78 -26.44 19.62 23.39
CA GLU A 78 -27.24 19.62 22.15
C GLU A 78 -26.69 20.54 21.02
N ALA A 79 -27.19 20.26 19.80
CA ALA A 79 -27.62 21.18 18.72
C ALA A 79 -26.63 21.77 17.66
N LYS A 80 -26.87 21.31 16.41
CA LYS A 80 -26.98 21.96 15.06
C LYS A 80 -26.08 23.14 14.61
N SER A 81 -25.59 23.05 13.35
CA SER A 81 -25.59 24.07 12.25
C SER A 81 -24.42 23.75 11.27
N GLU A 82 -24.64 23.36 10.00
CA GLU A 82 -24.58 24.22 8.77
C GLU A 82 -23.25 25.01 8.65
N THR A 83 -22.47 25.08 7.56
CA THR A 83 -22.75 25.12 6.11
C THR A 83 -21.45 25.04 5.26
N LYS A 84 -21.66 24.70 3.99
CA LYS A 84 -20.81 24.70 2.77
C LYS A 84 -19.89 25.94 2.58
N SER A 85 -18.64 25.71 2.15
CA SER A 85 -17.81 26.68 1.39
C SER A 85 -16.67 25.89 0.71
N SER A 86 -16.72 25.56 -0.58
CA SER A 86 -16.56 26.38 -1.80
C SER A 86 -15.12 26.39 -2.37
N ALA A 87 -15.05 26.27 -3.70
CA ALA A 87 -14.01 26.67 -4.65
C ALA A 87 -12.63 25.96 -4.61
N THR A 88 -12.18 25.21 -5.63
CA THR A 88 -11.84 25.51 -7.05
C THR A 88 -10.73 26.55 -7.24
N SER A 89 -9.77 26.18 -8.12
CA SER A 89 -8.67 26.98 -8.68
C SER A 89 -7.40 26.97 -7.80
N SER A 90 -6.18 26.77 -8.30
CA SER A 90 -5.65 27.00 -9.64
C SER A 90 -4.42 26.13 -9.90
N LYS A 91 -4.31 25.68 -11.14
CA LYS A 91 -3.10 25.19 -11.80
C LYS A 91 -2.06 26.33 -11.85
N SER A 92 -0.82 26.07 -11.43
CA SER A 92 0.33 26.91 -11.78
C SER A 92 1.46 26.00 -12.28
N LEU A 93 1.82 26.20 -13.54
CA LEU A 93 2.98 25.67 -14.21
C LEU A 93 4.11 26.68 -13.99
N GLU A 94 5.23 26.25 -13.45
CA GLU A 94 6.48 27.01 -13.44
C GLU A 94 7.53 26.16 -14.14
N GLU A 95 7.61 26.35 -15.47
CA GLU A 95 8.84 26.22 -16.22
C GLU A 95 9.40 27.64 -16.33
N GLU A 96 10.51 27.94 -15.64
CA GLU A 96 11.50 28.92 -16.08
C GLU A 96 12.80 28.73 -15.27
N ASP A 97 13.75 28.09 -15.94
CA ASP A 97 15.09 28.62 -16.17
C ASP A 97 15.87 29.19 -14.96
N LEU A 98 16.77 28.36 -14.39
CA LEU A 98 17.93 28.88 -13.66
C LEU A 98 19.08 27.86 -13.60
N PHE A 99 19.94 27.90 -14.62
CA PHE A 99 21.30 27.30 -14.71
C PHE A 99 21.44 25.78 -14.83
#